data_AF-A0A4P6P732-F1
#
_entry.id   AF-A0A4P6P732-F1
#
_cell.length_a   1.000
_cell.length_b   1.000
_cell.length_c   1.000
_cell.angle_alpha   90.00
_cell.angle_beta   90.00
_cell.angle_gamma   90.00
#
_symmetry.space_group_name_H-M   'P 1'
#
loop_
_entity.id
_entity.type
_entity.pdbx_description
1 polymer ?
#
loop_
_entity_poly.entity_id
_entity_poly.type
_entity_poly.pdbx_seq_one_letter_code
_entity_poly.pdbx_strand_id
1 'polypeptide(L)'
;MSDVTSRQIDKVRQLTQQAANAVVNDDISQCSTLLEQRQELLVLLEQTIQDKAVVTQAAKEDYIALLQWILQFDANAIKLLSDSKQTTLEKSSQQSKNKYALKQYQANFR
;
A
#
# COMPACT_ATOMS: atom_id res chain seq x y z
N MET A 1 23.87 3.89 -19.06
CA MET A 1 22.58 3.20 -18.83
C MET A 1 22.35 2.82 -17.37
N SER A 2 23.38 2.62 -16.53
CA SER A 2 23.20 2.38 -15.07
C SER A 2 22.38 3.47 -14.35
N ASP A 3 22.46 4.71 -14.84
CA ASP A 3 21.82 5.88 -14.23
C ASP A 3 20.27 5.87 -14.34
N VAL A 4 19.70 5.23 -15.38
CA VAL A 4 18.22 5.19 -15.57
C VAL A 4 17.57 4.20 -14.61
N THR A 5 18.12 2.98 -14.53
CA THR A 5 17.64 1.95 -13.60
C THR A 5 17.77 2.40 -12.16
N SER A 6 18.89 3.06 -11.80
CA SER A 6 19.07 3.63 -10.46
C SER A 6 17.99 4.67 -10.12
N ARG A 7 17.68 5.60 -11.03
CA ARG A 7 16.62 6.60 -10.81
C ARG A 7 15.25 5.97 -10.66
N GLN A 8 14.96 4.92 -11.42
CA GLN A 8 13.69 4.18 -11.32
C GLN A 8 13.59 3.45 -9.97
N ILE A 9 14.67 2.83 -9.49
CA ILE A 9 14.74 2.19 -8.16
C ILE A 9 14.48 3.22 -7.06
N ASP A 10 15.13 4.39 -7.11
CA ASP A 10 14.92 5.46 -6.14
C ASP A 10 13.48 5.98 -6.17
N LYS A 11 12.89 6.09 -7.36
CA LYS A 11 11.49 6.48 -7.51
C LYS A 11 10.53 5.46 -6.89
N VAL A 12 10.79 4.15 -7.05
CA VAL A 12 10.01 3.11 -6.35
C VAL A 12 10.13 3.27 -4.83
N ARG A 13 11.32 3.54 -4.30
CA ARG A 13 11.50 3.79 -2.85
C ARG A 13 10.69 4.98 -2.37
N GLN A 14 10.71 6.09 -3.12
CA GLN A 14 9.91 7.28 -2.81
C GLN A 14 8.42 6.97 -2.81
N LEU A 15 7.91 6.27 -3.83
CA LEU A 15 6.50 5.90 -3.91
C LEU A 15 6.08 5.00 -2.74
N THR A 16 6.93 4.04 -2.34
CA THR A 16 6.70 3.19 -1.17
C THR A 16 6.61 4.00 0.13
N GLN A 17 7.53 4.96 0.34
CA GLN A 17 7.49 5.83 1.52
C GLN A 17 6.25 6.73 1.52
N GLN A 18 5.89 7.30 0.37
CA GLN A 18 4.70 8.15 0.24
C GLN A 18 3.42 7.35 0.48
N ALA A 19 3.32 6.11 -0.03
CA ALA A 19 2.17 5.26 0.21
C ALA A 19 2.01 4.92 1.70
N ALA A 20 3.11 4.60 2.40
CA ALA A 20 3.06 4.36 3.85
C ALA A 20 2.65 5.62 4.63
N ASN A 21 3.12 6.81 4.23
CA ASN A 21 2.68 8.06 4.84
C ASN A 21 1.18 8.33 4.61
N ALA A 22 0.66 8.01 3.43
CA ALA A 22 -0.78 8.11 3.15
C ALA A 22 -1.60 7.18 4.07
N VAL A 23 -1.11 5.97 4.37
CA VAL A 23 -1.72 5.06 5.36
C VAL A 23 -1.73 5.69 6.76
N VAL A 24 -0.62 6.27 7.20
CA VAL A 24 -0.53 6.93 8.52
C VAL A 24 -1.52 8.10 8.63
N ASN A 25 -1.77 8.80 7.53
CA ASN A 25 -2.70 9.93 7.46
C ASN A 25 -4.16 9.53 7.16
N ASP A 26 -4.47 8.24 7.09
CA ASP A 26 -5.79 7.69 6.70
C ASP A 26 -6.27 8.14 5.31
N ASP A 27 -5.36 8.60 4.44
CA ASP A 27 -5.65 8.94 3.05
C ASP A 27 -5.56 7.69 2.16
N ILE A 28 -6.59 6.86 2.25
CA ILE A 28 -6.68 5.58 1.53
C ILE A 28 -6.70 5.81 0.01
N SER A 29 -7.31 6.90 -0.46
CA SER A 29 -7.38 7.23 -1.89
C SER A 29 -5.99 7.51 -2.44
N GLN A 30 -5.22 8.37 -1.76
CA GLN A 30 -3.86 8.67 -2.17
C GLN A 30 -2.94 7.44 -2.07
N CYS A 31 -3.10 6.63 -1.03
CA CYS A 31 -2.38 5.37 -0.88
C CYS A 31 -2.60 4.45 -2.11
N SER A 32 -3.85 4.27 -2.53
CA SER A 32 -4.18 3.44 -3.71
C SER A 32 -3.49 3.93 -4.97
N THR A 33 -3.58 5.23 -5.27
CA THR A 33 -2.94 5.83 -6.46
C THR A 33 -1.42 5.66 -6.44
N LEU A 34 -0.77 5.83 -5.29
CA LEU A 34 0.67 5.67 -5.17
C LEU A 34 1.11 4.21 -5.34
N LEU A 35 0.31 3.25 -4.87
CA LEU A 35 0.56 1.83 -5.06
C LEU A 35 0.43 1.41 -6.53
N GLU A 36 -0.56 1.95 -7.26
CA GLU A 36 -0.70 1.72 -8.70
C GLU A 36 0.52 2.23 -9.47
N GLN A 37 0.94 3.48 -9.23
CA GLN A 37 2.13 4.05 -9.85
C GLN A 37 3.40 3.24 -9.53
N ARG A 38 3.51 2.76 -8.29
CA ARG A 38 4.62 1.89 -7.87
C ARG A 38 4.61 0.57 -8.63
N GLN A 39 3.44 -0.04 -8.79
CA GLN A 39 3.27 -1.31 -9.49
C GLN A 39 3.64 -1.17 -10.97
N GLU A 40 3.17 -0.14 -11.65
CA GLU A 40 3.52 0.14 -13.05
C GLU A 40 5.04 0.28 -13.22
N LEU A 41 5.70 1.03 -12.33
CA LEU A 41 7.15 1.22 -12.39
C LEU A 41 7.93 -0.06 -12.10
N LEU A 42 7.44 -0.91 -11.19
CA LEU A 42 8.04 -2.22 -10.91
C LEU A 42 7.94 -3.15 -12.13
N VAL A 43 6.82 -3.15 -12.85
CA VAL A 43 6.66 -3.94 -14.08
C VAL A 43 7.66 -3.49 -15.16
N LEU A 44 7.85 -2.18 -15.34
CA LEU A 44 8.83 -1.63 -16.28
C LEU A 44 10.27 -1.99 -15.88
N LEU A 45 10.58 -1.91 -14.59
CA LEU A 45 11.87 -2.32 -14.03
C LEU A 45 12.11 -3.81 -14.26
N GLU A 46 11.14 -4.66 -13.99
CA GLU A 46 11.24 -6.10 -14.21
C GLU A 46 11.56 -6.43 -15.68
N GLN A 47 10.82 -5.82 -16.62
CA GLN A 47 11.07 -5.98 -18.05
C GLN A 47 12.50 -5.58 -18.44
N THR A 48 12.97 -4.44 -17.91
CA THR A 48 14.33 -3.94 -18.14
C THR A 48 15.37 -4.92 -17.59
N ILE A 49 15.17 -5.41 -16.36
CA ILE A 49 16.09 -6.32 -15.66
C ILE A 49 16.17 -7.71 -16.31
N GLN A 50 15.06 -8.19 -16.88
CA GLN A 50 15.00 -9.47 -17.60
C GLN A 50 15.70 -9.44 -18.96
N ASP A 51 15.91 -8.26 -19.56
CA ASP A 51 16.67 -8.12 -20.80
C ASP A 51 18.17 -8.36 -20.57
N LYS A 52 18.60 -9.58 -20.91
CA LYS A 52 19.98 -10.06 -20.73
C LYS A 52 21.00 -9.33 -21.61
N ALA A 53 20.58 -8.64 -22.67
CA ALA A 53 21.50 -7.93 -23.55
C ALA A 53 22.00 -6.60 -22.96
N VAL A 54 21.28 -6.05 -21.97
CA VAL A 54 21.45 -4.66 -21.52
C VAL A 54 21.86 -4.56 -20.05
N VAL A 55 21.61 -5.59 -19.23
CA VAL A 55 21.66 -5.47 -17.76
C VAL A 55 22.82 -6.21 -17.10
N THR A 56 23.50 -5.50 -16.20
CA THR A 56 24.60 -6.02 -15.37
C THR A 56 24.08 -6.88 -14.21
N GLN A 57 24.93 -7.77 -13.69
CA GLN A 57 24.59 -8.56 -12.50
C GLN A 57 24.28 -7.68 -11.28
N ALA A 58 25.02 -6.59 -11.09
CA ALA A 58 24.80 -5.64 -10.00
C ALA A 58 23.38 -5.02 -10.05
N ALA A 59 22.88 -4.64 -11.22
CA ALA A 59 21.53 -4.09 -11.36
C ALA A 59 20.44 -5.11 -11.00
N LYS A 60 20.67 -6.41 -11.25
CA LYS A 60 19.76 -7.48 -10.81
C LYS A 60 19.74 -7.61 -9.29
N GLU A 61 20.91 -7.55 -8.66
CA GLU A 61 21.05 -7.61 -7.21
C GLU A 61 20.39 -6.40 -6.53
N ASP A 62 20.57 -5.20 -7.07
CA ASP A 62 19.91 -3.97 -6.60
C ASP A 62 18.38 -4.07 -6.69
N TYR A 63 17.86 -4.64 -7.79
CA TYR A 63 16.43 -4.89 -7.95
C TYR A 63 15.91 -5.90 -6.92
N ILE A 64 16.62 -7.00 -6.68
CA ILE A 64 16.26 -7.97 -5.63
C ILE A 64 16.26 -7.32 -4.25
N ALA A 65 17.28 -6.53 -3.93
CA ALA A 65 17.38 -5.80 -2.67
C ALA A 65 16.21 -4.80 -2.51
N LEU A 66 15.82 -4.12 -3.59
CA LEU A 66 14.63 -3.27 -3.59
C LEU A 66 13.36 -4.06 -3.25
N LEU A 67 13.12 -5.20 -3.88
CA LEU A 67 11.94 -6.03 -3.62
C LEU A 67 11.89 -6.51 -2.16
N GLN A 68 13.03 -6.95 -1.62
CA GLN A 68 13.13 -7.35 -0.20
C GLN A 68 12.85 -6.19 0.74
N TRP A 69 13.38 -5.00 0.43
CA TRP A 69 13.13 -3.80 1.22
C TRP A 69 11.65 -3.41 1.20
N ILE A 70 10.97 -3.47 0.04
CA ILE A 70 9.53 -3.19 -0.07
C ILE A 70 8.72 -4.14 0.82
N LEU A 71 9.01 -5.45 0.77
CA LEU A 71 8.30 -6.45 1.59
C LEU A 71 8.42 -6.14 3.08
N GLN A 72 9.60 -5.73 3.55
CA GLN A 72 9.82 -5.37 4.94
C GLN A 72 9.14 -4.05 5.31
N PHE A 73 9.21 -3.05 4.43
CA PHE A 73 8.68 -1.71 4.68
C PHE A 73 7.15 -1.71 4.71
N ASP A 74 6.50 -2.42 3.79
CA ASP A 74 5.04 -2.49 3.69
C ASP A 74 4.41 -3.24 4.88
N ALA A 75 5.16 -4.09 5.59
CA ALA A 75 4.63 -4.89 6.71
C ALA A 75 3.95 -4.04 7.79
N ASN A 76 4.52 -2.87 8.12
CA ASN A 76 3.92 -1.96 9.10
C ASN A 76 2.64 -1.30 8.56
N ALA A 77 2.66 -0.84 7.31
CA ALA A 77 1.49 -0.23 6.68
C ALA A 77 0.33 -1.23 6.56
N ILE A 78 0.61 -2.48 6.22
CA ILE A 78 -0.38 -3.57 6.17
C ILE A 78 -1.03 -3.79 7.54
N LYS A 79 -0.23 -3.79 8.60
CA LYS A 79 -0.76 -3.91 9.97
C LYS A 79 -1.71 -2.75 10.31
N LEU A 80 -1.30 -1.51 10.05
CA LEU A 80 -2.13 -0.33 10.30
C LEU A 80 -3.46 -0.37 9.53
N LEU A 81 -3.43 -0.76 8.26
CA LEU A 81 -4.64 -0.92 7.45
C LEU A 81 -5.56 -2.03 7.99
N SER A 82 -4.98 -3.14 8.46
CA SER A 82 -5.74 -4.23 9.09
C SER A 82 -6.44 -3.76 10.37
N ASP A 83 -5.74 -3.01 11.22
CA ASP A 83 -6.28 -2.47 12.48
C ASP A 83 -7.38 -1.42 12.20
N SER A 84 -7.19 -0.56 11.20
CA SER A 84 -8.19 0.42 10.75
C SER A 84 -9.46 -0.26 10.21
N LYS A 85 -9.30 -1.32 9.40
CA LYS A 85 -10.43 -2.15 8.93
C LYS A 85 -11.21 -2.74 10.09
N GLN A 86 -10.53 -3.34 11.06
CA GLN A 86 -11.18 -3.95 12.22
C GLN A 86 -11.97 -2.91 13.03
N THR A 87 -11.37 -1.76 13.29
CA THR A 87 -12.03 -0.64 13.98
C THR A 87 -13.30 -0.17 13.24
N THR A 88 -13.24 -0.09 11.92
CA THR A 88 -14.38 0.31 11.08
C THR A 88 -15.53 -0.70 11.15
N LEU A 89 -15.20 -1.99 11.12
CA LEU A 89 -16.19 -3.07 11.26
C LEU A 89 -16.89 -3.03 12.63
N GLU A 90 -16.13 -2.80 13.70
CA GLU A 90 -16.68 -2.66 15.05
C GLU A 90 -17.62 -1.48 15.18
N LYS A 91 -17.23 -0.30 14.66
CA LYS A 91 -18.09 0.89 14.63
C LYS A 91 -19.38 0.64 13.84
N SER A 92 -19.28 0.00 12.67
CA SER A 92 -20.44 -0.33 11.82
C SER A 92 -21.41 -1.30 12.52
N SER A 93 -20.86 -2.32 13.20
CA SER A 93 -21.64 -3.25 14.01
C SER A 93 -22.36 -2.54 15.15
N GLN A 94 -21.66 -1.65 15.86
CA GLN A 94 -22.27 -0.87 16.96
C GLN A 94 -23.35 0.08 16.46
N GLN A 95 -23.15 0.76 15.34
CA GLN A 95 -24.17 1.60 14.71
C GLN A 95 -25.42 0.78 14.34
N SER A 96 -25.25 -0.43 13.83
CA SER A 96 -26.35 -1.33 13.49
C SER A 96 -27.15 -1.74 14.74
N LYS A 97 -26.46 -2.08 15.84
CA LYS A 97 -27.08 -2.38 17.14
C LYS A 97 -27.85 -1.18 17.69
N ASN A 98 -27.25 0.01 17.66
CA ASN A 98 -27.89 1.24 18.12
C ASN A 98 -29.15 1.56 17.31
N LYS A 99 -29.07 1.42 15.97
CA LYS A 99 -30.22 1.62 15.08
C LYS A 99 -31.35 0.65 15.38
N TYR A 100 -31.02 -0.61 15.67
CA TYR A 100 -32.01 -1.61 16.08
C TYR A 100 -32.65 -1.24 17.43
N ALA A 101 -31.86 -0.90 18.45
CA ALA A 101 -32.36 -0.52 19.77
C ALA A 101 -33.27 0.72 19.71
N LEU A 102 -32.90 1.74 18.92
CA LEU A 102 -33.72 2.93 18.70
C LEU A 102 -35.07 2.59 18.05
N LYS A 103 -35.09 1.67 17.06
CA LYS A 103 -36.35 1.20 16.46
C LYS A 103 -37.24 0.49 17.47
N GLN A 104 -36.67 -0.37 18.32
CA GLN A 104 -37.42 -1.07 19.36
C GLN A 104 -38.01 -0.10 20.39
N TYR A 105 -37.22 0.90 20.81
CA TYR A 105 -37.70 1.95 21.71
C TYR A 105 -38.87 2.74 21.09
N GLN A 106 -38.73 3.18 19.83
CA GLN A 106 -39.80 3.89 19.13
C GLN A 106 -41.08 3.06 18.92
N ALA A 107 -40.96 1.73 18.79
CA ALA A 107 -42.11 0.84 18.65
C ALA A 107 -42.85 0.60 19.99
N ASN A 108 -42.12 0.58 21.10
CA ASN A 108 -42.67 0.26 22.43
C ASN A 108 -43.20 1.49 23.19
N PHE A 109 -42.79 2.70 22.81
CA PHE A 109 -43.16 3.95 23.48
C PHE A 109 -43.93 4.91 22.56
N ARG A 110 -44.71 4.34 21.62
CA ARG A 110 -45.80 5.01 20.90
C ARG A 110 -47.13 4.53 21.46
#